data_AF-A0A067BZB3-F1
#
_entry.id   AF-A0A067BZB3-F1
#
_cell.length_a   1.000
_cell.length_b   1.000
_cell.length_c   1.000
_cell.angle_alpha   90.00
_cell.angle_beta   90.00
_cell.angle_gamma   90.00
#
_symmetry.space_group_name_H-M   'P 1'
#
loop_
_entity.id
_entity.type
_entity.pdbx_description
1 polymer ?
#
loop_
_entity_poly.entity_id
_entity_poly.type
_entity_poly.pdbx_seq_one_letter_code
_entity_poly.pdbx_strand_id
1 'polypeptide(L)'
;MPKSQASPRDSMTAVRKYHAFVIARLLNDSASKHRVPHTTIANKLAKVALKMEFRIFKLTRGRLLDENAIQLYLTHLTQQAHRRHRRQLQSEKTEMIKVA
;
A
#
# COMPACT_ATOMS: atom_id res chain seq x y z
N MET A 1 22.69 -9.61 8.45
CA MET A 1 22.19 -9.13 7.15
C MET A 1 21.75 -7.68 7.26
N PRO A 2 22.25 -6.76 6.41
CA PRO A 2 21.86 -5.35 6.51
C PRO A 2 20.39 -5.18 6.10
N LYS A 3 19.61 -4.56 6.98
CA LYS A 3 18.23 -4.15 6.70
C LYS A 3 18.29 -3.02 5.68
N SER A 4 17.64 -3.19 4.52
CA SER A 4 17.56 -2.16 3.48
C SER A 4 17.10 -0.83 4.12
N GLN A 5 17.98 0.17 4.12
CA GLN A 5 17.74 1.53 4.64
C GLN A 5 16.98 2.43 3.65
N ALA A 6 16.20 1.86 2.74
CA ALA A 6 15.45 2.70 1.82
C ALA A 6 14.43 3.56 2.58
N SER A 7 14.45 4.85 2.29
CA SER A 7 13.52 5.88 2.73
C SER A 7 12.55 6.22 1.59
N PRO A 8 11.29 6.60 1.88
CA PRO A 8 10.36 7.07 0.86
C PRO A 8 10.83 8.35 0.14
N ARG A 9 11.84 9.04 0.68
CA ARG A 9 12.45 10.26 0.12
C ARG A 9 13.66 9.98 -0.77
N ASP A 10 14.13 8.74 -0.85
CA ASP A 10 15.27 8.41 -1.72
C ASP A 10 14.88 8.61 -3.18
N SER A 11 15.88 8.98 -4.00
CA SER A 11 15.70 9.13 -5.43
C SER A 11 15.11 7.86 -6.03
N MET A 12 13.97 7.99 -6.71
CA MET A 12 13.30 6.84 -7.31
C MET A 12 14.11 6.32 -8.49
N THR A 13 14.59 5.08 -8.38
CA THR A 13 15.17 4.34 -9.51
C THR A 13 14.12 4.10 -10.60
N ALA A 14 14.55 3.81 -11.84
CA ALA A 14 13.64 3.53 -12.95
C ALA A 14 12.65 2.38 -12.62
N VAL A 15 13.14 1.34 -11.94
CA VAL A 15 12.32 0.20 -11.48
C VAL A 15 11.23 0.66 -10.51
N ARG A 16 11.58 1.50 -9.52
CA ARG A 16 10.61 2.02 -8.55
C ARG A 16 9.56 2.92 -9.20
N LYS A 17 9.96 3.72 -10.20
CA LYS A 17 9.04 4.56 -10.99
C LYS A 17 8.04 3.69 -11.76
N TYR A 18 8.52 2.64 -12.40
CA TYR A 18 7.67 1.65 -13.07
C TYR A 18 6.68 1.00 -12.10
N HIS A 19 7.14 0.53 -10.94
CA HIS A 19 6.25 -0.05 -9.92
C HIS A 19 5.20 0.93 -9.43
N ALA A 20 5.58 2.16 -9.10
CA ALA A 20 4.65 3.19 -8.67
C ALA A 20 3.59 3.50 -9.74
N PHE A 21 3.98 3.53 -11.02
CA PHE A 21 3.07 3.72 -12.14
C PHE A 21 2.06 2.57 -12.25
N VAL A 22 2.52 1.32 -12.25
CA VAL A 22 1.65 0.13 -12.31
C VAL A 22 0.66 0.14 -11.14
N ILE A 23 1.15 0.38 -9.92
CA ILE A 23 0.31 0.45 -8.71
C ILE A 23 -0.72 1.58 -8.84
N ALA A 24 -0.32 2.77 -9.28
CA ALA A 24 -1.24 3.89 -9.45
C ALA A 24 -2.35 3.58 -10.48
N ARG A 25 -2.00 2.94 -11.60
CA ARG A 25 -2.96 2.50 -12.61
C ARG A 25 -3.98 1.51 -12.04
N LEU A 26 -3.50 0.46 -11.37
CA LEU A 26 -4.36 -0.56 -10.75
C LEU A 26 -5.31 0.05 -9.70
N LEU A 27 -4.79 0.96 -8.87
CA LEU A 27 -5.60 1.67 -7.88
C LEU A 27 -6.63 2.60 -8.52
N ASN A 28 -6.28 3.28 -9.62
CA ASN A 28 -7.21 4.15 -10.35
C ASN A 28 -8.34 3.35 -10.98
N ASP A 29 -8.02 2.23 -11.62
CA ASP A 29 -9.00 1.34 -12.26
C ASP A 29 -9.96 0.75 -11.22
N SER A 30 -9.45 0.38 -10.04
CA SER A 30 -10.27 -0.08 -8.92
C SER A 30 -11.14 1.06 -8.35
N ALA A 31 -10.56 2.22 -8.06
CA ALA A 31 -11.28 3.36 -7.47
C ALA A 31 -12.40 3.88 -8.37
N SER A 32 -12.17 3.88 -9.68
CA SER A 32 -13.16 4.27 -10.70
C SER A 32 -14.37 3.32 -10.72
N LYS A 33 -14.16 2.03 -10.46
CA LYS A 33 -15.25 1.03 -10.38
C LYS A 33 -16.06 1.12 -9.07
N HIS A 34 -15.42 1.56 -7.98
CA HIS A 34 -16.03 1.60 -6.63
C HIS A 34 -16.62 2.96 -6.24
N ARG A 35 -16.89 3.84 -7.20
CA ARG A 35 -17.50 5.18 -6.99
C ARG A 35 -16.74 6.05 -5.97
N VAL A 36 -15.41 5.93 -5.92
CA VAL A 36 -14.59 6.82 -5.09
C VAL A 36 -14.65 8.23 -5.70
N PRO A 37 -14.86 9.30 -4.92
CA PRO A 37 -14.92 10.66 -5.46
C PRO A 37 -13.63 11.01 -6.22
N HIS A 38 -13.77 11.56 -7.43
CA HIS A 38 -12.64 11.92 -8.29
C HIS A 38 -11.64 12.87 -7.60
N THR A 39 -12.14 13.81 -6.78
CA THR A 39 -11.31 14.70 -5.96
C THR A 39 -10.45 13.94 -4.96
N THR A 40 -10.97 12.85 -4.38
CA THR A 40 -10.22 11.99 -3.47
C THR A 40 -9.17 11.19 -4.23
N ILE A 41 -9.51 10.67 -5.41
CA ILE A 41 -8.57 9.97 -6.29
C ILE A 41 -7.41 10.91 -6.63
N ALA A 42 -7.68 12.08 -7.20
CA ALA A 42 -6.66 13.05 -7.59
C ALA A 42 -5.71 13.42 -6.42
N ASN A 43 -6.26 13.63 -5.21
CA ASN A 43 -5.47 14.07 -4.06
C ASN A 43 -4.69 12.95 -3.36
N LYS A 44 -5.18 11.70 -3.41
CA LYS A 44 -4.64 10.60 -2.59
C LYS A 44 -3.98 9.48 -3.40
N LEU A 45 -4.37 9.28 -4.65
CA LEU A 45 -3.92 8.13 -5.47
C LEU A 45 -2.39 8.03 -5.51
N ALA A 46 -1.71 9.12 -5.90
CA ALA A 46 -0.24 9.14 -5.98
C ALA A 46 0.43 8.83 -4.63
N LYS A 47 -0.09 9.41 -3.55
CA LYS A 47 0.44 9.19 -2.19
C LYS A 47 0.27 7.73 -1.75
N VAL A 48 -0.88 7.12 -2.05
CA VAL A 48 -1.15 5.72 -1.72
C VAL A 48 -0.27 4.80 -2.57
N ALA A 49 -0.15 5.06 -3.87
CA ALA A 49 0.68 4.29 -4.78
C ALA A 49 2.14 4.27 -4.33
N LEU A 50 2.73 5.43 -3.99
CA LEU A 50 4.10 5.52 -3.48
C LEU A 50 4.29 4.80 -2.15
N LYS A 51 3.31 4.88 -1.23
CA LYS A 51 3.37 4.14 0.03
C LYS A 51 3.34 2.63 -0.17
N MET A 52 2.52 2.15 -1.11
CA MET A 52 2.44 0.72 -1.43
C MET A 52 3.69 0.24 -2.15
N GLU A 53 4.19 1.00 -3.14
CA GLU A 53 5.46 0.75 -3.81
C GLU A 53 6.58 0.56 -2.80
N PHE A 54 6.71 1.49 -1.87
CA PHE A 54 7.78 1.45 -0.88
C PHE A 54 7.71 0.21 0.03
N ARG A 55 6.49 -0.24 0.38
CA ARG A 55 6.32 -1.48 1.15
C ARG A 55 6.72 -2.70 0.33
N ILE A 56 6.35 -2.73 -0.95
CA ILE A 56 6.77 -3.80 -1.88
C ILE A 56 8.28 -3.80 -2.04
N PHE A 57 8.89 -2.63 -2.31
CA PHE A 57 10.33 -2.46 -2.42
C PHE A 57 11.08 -3.02 -1.20
N LYS A 58 10.59 -2.73 0.01
CA LYS A 58 11.17 -3.26 1.24
C LYS A 58 11.10 -4.78 1.35
N LEU A 59 10.02 -5.39 0.87
CA LEU A 59 9.83 -6.84 0.87
C LEU A 59 10.69 -7.53 -0.18
N THR A 60 10.77 -6.96 -1.37
CA THR A 60 11.44 -7.56 -2.53
C THR A 60 12.90 -7.12 -2.70
N ARG A 61 13.36 -6.19 -1.85
CA ARG A 61 14.70 -5.59 -1.88
C ARG A 61 15.03 -4.96 -3.25
N GLY A 62 14.05 -4.36 -3.89
CA GLY A 62 14.23 -3.64 -5.16
C GLY A 62 14.34 -4.51 -6.41
N ARG A 63 13.99 -5.80 -6.34
CA ARG A 63 13.84 -6.64 -7.53
C ARG A 63 12.79 -6.06 -8.48
N LEU A 64 13.05 -6.12 -9.78
CA LEU A 64 12.04 -5.86 -10.80
C LEU A 64 10.94 -6.92 -10.68
N LEU A 65 9.69 -6.49 -10.81
CA LEU A 65 8.49 -7.30 -10.67
C LEU A 65 7.61 -7.03 -11.88
N ASP A 66 6.94 -8.06 -12.35
CA ASP A 66 5.88 -7.93 -13.34
C ASP A 66 4.58 -7.46 -12.66
N GLU A 67 3.58 -7.13 -13.48
CA GLU A 67 2.29 -6.64 -13.00
C GLU A 67 1.57 -7.66 -12.11
N ASN A 68 1.67 -8.96 -12.44
CA ASN A 68 1.06 -10.04 -11.67
C ASN A 68 1.65 -10.17 -10.26
N ALA A 69 2.98 -10.12 -10.13
CA ALA A 69 3.62 -10.12 -8.82
C ALA A 69 3.25 -8.87 -8.01
N ILE A 70 3.19 -7.69 -8.66
CA ILE A 70 2.75 -6.45 -8.01
C ILE A 70 1.32 -6.61 -7.46
N GLN A 71 0.38 -7.14 -8.24
CA GLN A 71 -1.00 -7.41 -7.79
C GLN A 71 -1.05 -8.37 -6.60
N LEU A 72 -0.26 -9.44 -6.64
CA LEU A 72 -0.17 -10.40 -5.53
C LEU A 72 0.30 -9.70 -4.24
N TYR A 73 1.38 -8.92 -4.30
CA TYR A 73 1.86 -8.18 -3.14
C TYR A 73 0.85 -7.14 -2.64
N LEU A 74 0.19 -6.41 -3.53
CA LEU A 74 -0.87 -5.47 -3.15
C LEU A 74 -2.03 -6.17 -2.42
N THR A 75 -2.43 -7.33 -2.90
CA THR A 75 -3.46 -8.16 -2.24
C THR A 75 -3.02 -8.56 -0.83
N HIS A 76 -1.79 -9.05 -0.67
CA HIS A 76 -1.24 -9.40 0.64
C HIS A 76 -1.16 -8.19 1.58
N LEU A 77 -0.71 -7.04 1.10
CA LEU A 77 -0.63 -5.80 1.90
C LEU A 77 -2.02 -5.33 2.35
N THR A 78 -3.02 -5.48 1.49
CA THR A 78 -4.41 -5.12 1.78
C THR A 78 -5.02 -6.06 2.81
N GLN A 79 -4.84 -7.38 2.64
CA GLN A 79 -5.24 -8.38 3.63
C GLN A 79 -4.57 -8.13 4.99
N GLN A 80 -3.27 -7.83 5.01
CA GLN A 80 -2.54 -7.51 6.22
C GLN A 80 -3.10 -6.24 6.90
N ALA A 81 -3.41 -5.20 6.13
CA ALA A 81 -4.00 -3.96 6.64
C ALA A 81 -5.39 -4.22 7.25
N HIS A 82 -6.26 -4.98 6.57
CA HIS A 82 -7.58 -5.36 7.10
C HIS A 82 -7.47 -6.18 8.39
N ARG A 83 -6.57 -7.17 8.44
CA ARG A 83 -6.34 -7.96 9.66
C ARG A 83 -5.87 -7.07 10.82
N ARG A 84 -4.98 -6.12 10.56
CA ARG A 84 -4.49 -5.16 11.57
C ARG A 84 -5.63 -4.26 12.07
N HIS A 85 -6.42 -3.69 11.16
CA HIS A 85 -7.53 -2.82 11.52
C HIS A 85 -8.60 -3.54 12.36
N ARG A 86 -8.96 -4.78 11.97
CA ARG A 86 -9.89 -5.61 12.76
C ARG A 86 -9.40 -5.86 14.19
N ARG A 87 -8.11 -6.10 14.39
CA ARG A 87 -7.53 -6.29 15.72
C ARG A 87 -7.61 -5.02 16.56
N GLN A 88 -7.37 -3.85 15.96
CA GLN A 88 -7.47 -2.55 16.65
C GLN A 88 -8.90 -2.25 17.12
N LEU A 89 -9.90 -2.48 16.25
CA LEU A 89 -11.30 -2.32 16.63
C LEU A 89 -11.72 -3.27 17.76
N GLN A 90 -11.18 -4.49 17.78
CA GLN A 90 -11.44 -5.45 18.87
C GLN A 90 -10.77 -5.04 20.19
N SER A 91 -9.55 -4.52 20.16
CA SER A 91 -8.88 -4.01 21.36
C SER A 91 -9.61 -2.80 21.93
N GLU A 92 -10.00 -1.84 21.09
CA GLU A 92 -10.75 -0.65 21.51
C GLU A 92 -12.10 -1.03 22.13
N LYS A 93 -12.84 -1.96 21.52
CA LYS A 93 -14.11 -2.45 22.07
C LYS A 93 -13.93 -3.16 23.42
N THR A 94 -12.84 -3.89 23.60
CA THR A 94 -12.55 -4.61 24.85
C THR A 94 -12.15 -3.65 25.98
N GLU A 95 -11.42 -2.58 25.66
CA GLU A 95 -11.07 -1.53 26.63
C GLU A 95 -12.30 -0.75 27.08
N MET A 96 -13.22 -0.40 26.17
CA MET A 96 -14.45 0.30 26.54
C MET A 96 -15.36 -0.51 27.49
N ILE A 97 -15.38 -1.85 27.37
CA ILE A 97 -16.19 -2.72 28.25
C ILE A 97 -15.56 -2.85 29.65
N LYS A 98 -14.24 -2.71 29.79
CA LYS A 98 -13.56 -2.82 31.10
C LYS A 98 -13.63 -1.55 31.95
N VAL A 99 -14.00 -0.42 31.36
CA VAL A 99 -14.09 0.89 32.02
C VAL A 99 -15.54 1.24 32.42
N ALA A 100 -16.52 0.47 31.94
CA ALA A 100 -17.94 0.57 32.29
C ALA A 100 -18.30 -0.46 33.37
#